data_AF-A0AAE1ZC04-F1
#
_entry.id   AF-A0AAE1ZC04-F1
#
_cell.length_a   1.000
_cell.length_b   1.000
_cell.length_c   1.000
_cell.angle_alpha   90.00
_cell.angle_beta   90.00
_cell.angle_gamma   90.00
#
_symmetry.space_group_name_H-M   'P 1'
#
loop_
_entity.id
_entity.type
_entity.pdbx_description
1 polymer ?
#
loop_
_entity_poly.entity_id
_entity_poly.type
_entity_poly.pdbx_seq_one_letter_code
_entity_poly.pdbx_strand_id
1 'polypeptide(L)'
;MSFDYESALSPPSSGGIDTELQTFVQTIQQRAEFQNHVNHLASVCWDKCATGYPSSKLDAKKANCIENCTERYLDVSMLLRSRFQSMLSNLQR
;
A
#
# COMPACT_ATOMS: atom_id res chain seq x y z
N MET A 1 -1.82 12.60 -11.57
CA MET A 1 -2.30 12.28 -10.21
C MET A 1 -1.15 12.50 -9.27
N SER A 2 -0.96 13.75 -8.82
CA SER A 2 0.02 14.08 -7.81
C SER A 2 -0.62 13.73 -6.46
N PHE A 3 -0.06 12.74 -5.77
CA PHE A 3 -0.37 12.57 -4.34
C PHE A 3 0.28 13.76 -3.64
N ASP A 4 -0.51 14.77 -3.27
CA ASP A 4 -0.01 15.93 -2.55
C ASP A 4 0.48 15.50 -1.15
N TYR A 5 1.79 15.28 -1.06
CA TYR A 5 2.55 14.94 0.14
C TYR A 5 2.57 16.12 1.12
N GLU A 6 2.52 17.35 0.58
CA GLU A 6 2.61 18.62 1.30
C GLU A 6 1.49 18.80 2.34
N SER A 7 0.24 18.42 2.02
CA SER A 7 -0.91 18.64 2.91
C SER A 7 -0.93 17.75 4.15
N ALA A 8 -0.13 16.68 4.19
CA ALA A 8 -0.17 15.70 5.30
C ALA A 8 1.04 15.79 6.25
N LEU A 9 2.01 16.64 5.94
CA LEU A 9 3.18 16.89 6.80
C LEU A 9 3.13 18.26 7.46
N SER A 10 2.12 19.07 7.13
CA SER A 10 1.86 20.34 7.80
C SER A 10 1.76 20.11 9.31
N PRO A 11 2.70 20.62 10.12
CA PRO A 11 2.59 20.54 11.56
C PRO A 11 1.38 21.35 12.02
N PRO A 12 0.49 20.84 12.90
CA PRO A 12 -0.59 21.64 13.44
C PRO A 12 -0.03 22.66 14.44
N SER A 13 -0.64 23.85 14.46
CA SER A 13 -0.24 24.95 15.34
C SER A 13 -0.73 24.76 16.78
N SER A 14 0.21 24.39 17.65
CA SER A 14 0.29 24.69 19.10
C SER A 14 -0.92 24.40 20.00
N GLY A 15 -0.88 23.27 20.72
CA GLY A 15 -1.60 23.10 21.99
C GLY A 15 -1.73 21.66 22.50
N GLY A 16 -0.68 21.10 23.12
CA GLY A 16 -0.68 19.74 23.73
C GLY A 16 0.28 18.77 23.05
N ILE A 17 1.57 19.12 23.06
CA ILE A 17 2.60 18.60 22.14
C ILE A 17 2.75 17.07 22.19
N ASP A 18 2.67 16.42 23.35
CA ASP A 18 3.05 15.00 23.45
C ASP A 18 2.03 14.02 22.84
N THR A 19 0.74 14.15 23.18
CA THR A 19 -0.32 13.27 22.64
C THR A 19 -0.58 13.55 21.15
N GLU A 20 -0.51 14.83 20.77
CA GLU A 20 -0.70 15.26 19.38
C GLU A 20 0.45 14.80 18.49
N LEU A 21 1.70 14.92 18.97
CA LEU A 21 2.88 14.41 18.27
C LEU A 21 2.87 12.88 18.15
N GLN A 22 2.43 12.16 19.19
CA GLN A 22 2.31 10.71 19.11
C GLN A 22 1.29 10.26 18.04
N THR A 23 0.15 10.96 17.95
CA THR A 23 -0.87 10.70 16.93
C THR A 23 -0.36 11.03 15.52
N PHE A 24 0.38 12.14 15.39
CA PHE A 24 1.01 12.55 14.15
C PHE A 24 2.06 11.54 13.67
N VAL A 25 2.93 11.06 14.57
CA VAL A 25 3.94 10.04 14.27
C VAL A 25 3.29 8.74 13.80
N GLN A 26 2.23 8.28 14.46
CA GLN A 26 1.48 7.09 14.04
C GLN A 26 0.90 7.27 12.63
N THR A 27 0.34 8.45 12.34
CA THR A 27 -0.23 8.76 11.02
C THR A 27 0.83 8.75 9.92
N ILE A 28 2.01 9.36 10.16
CA ILE A 28 3.12 9.33 9.21
C ILE A 28 3.59 7.89 8.98
N GLN A 29 3.74 7.11 10.03
CA GLN A 29 4.21 5.74 9.95
C GLN A 29 3.26 4.87 9.10
N GLN A 30 1.96 4.94 9.37
CA GLN A 30 0.93 4.24 8.58
C GLN A 30 0.99 4.63 7.10
N ARG A 31 1.20 5.91 6.80
CA ARG A 31 1.31 6.38 5.41
C ARG A 31 2.58 5.91 4.74
N ALA A 32 3.72 5.91 5.44
CA ALA A 32 4.99 5.39 4.92
C ALA A 32 4.86 3.90 4.59
N GLU A 33 4.25 3.11 5.47
CA GLU A 33 3.94 1.70 5.24
C GLU A 33 3.01 1.51 4.03
N PHE A 34 1.94 2.30 3.93
CA PHE A 34 1.05 2.27 2.77
C PHE A 34 1.80 2.56 1.47
N GLN A 35 2.67 3.56 1.45
CA GLN A 35 3.45 3.87 0.25
C GLN A 35 4.43 2.77 -0.12
N ASN A 36 5.03 2.09 0.87
CA ASN A 36 5.84 0.91 0.61
C ASN A 36 5.02 -0.20 -0.05
N HIS A 37 3.77 -0.40 0.38
CA HIS A 37 2.87 -1.36 -0.26
C HIS A 37 2.49 -0.94 -1.69
N VAL A 38 2.20 0.34 -1.94
CA VAL A 38 1.93 0.86 -3.29
C VAL A 38 3.13 0.63 -4.21
N ASN A 39 4.33 0.99 -3.78
CA ASN A 39 5.57 0.79 -4.55
C ASN A 39 5.83 -0.70 -4.82
N HIS A 40 5.59 -1.55 -3.84
CA HIS A 40 5.73 -3.00 -3.99
C HIS A 40 4.76 -3.57 -5.03
N LEU A 41 3.47 -3.23 -4.92
CA LEU A 41 2.45 -3.65 -5.88
C LEU A 41 2.76 -3.14 -7.28
N ALA A 42 3.19 -1.88 -7.40
CA ALA A 42 3.60 -1.30 -8.67
C ALA A 42 4.72 -2.12 -9.30
N SER A 43 5.78 -2.45 -8.56
CA SER A 43 6.88 -3.29 -9.06
C SER A 43 6.39 -4.68 -9.49
N VAL A 44 5.69 -5.40 -8.62
CA VAL A 44 5.23 -6.78 -8.88
C VAL A 44 4.30 -6.84 -10.08
N CYS A 45 3.34 -5.92 -10.18
CA CYS A 45 2.38 -5.92 -11.27
C CYS A 45 2.98 -5.37 -12.56
N TRP A 46 3.96 -4.47 -12.48
CA TRP A 46 4.72 -4.03 -13.65
C TRP A 46 5.48 -5.19 -14.28
N ASP A 47 6.21 -5.97 -13.49
CA ASP A 47 6.96 -7.13 -13.98
C ASP A 47 6.06 -8.19 -14.64
N LYS A 48 4.83 -8.35 -14.15
CA LYS A 48 3.86 -9.31 -14.68
C LYS A 48 3.13 -8.83 -15.94
N CYS A 49 2.74 -7.55 -15.98
CA CYS A 49 1.80 -7.04 -16.98
C CYS A 49 2.44 -6.14 -18.03
N ALA A 50 3.54 -5.46 -17.71
CA ALA A 50 4.17 -4.46 -18.58
C ALA A 50 5.38 -5.03 -19.34
N THR A 51 5.25 -6.24 -19.90
CA THR A 51 6.31 -6.85 -20.70
C THR A 51 6.45 -6.18 -22.09
N GLY A 52 7.66 -6.23 -22.64
CA GLY A 52 8.01 -5.64 -23.95
C GLY A 52 8.34 -4.14 -23.90
N TYR A 53 8.52 -3.54 -25.07
CA TYR A 53 8.90 -2.12 -25.17
C TYR A 53 7.77 -1.22 -24.62
N PRO A 54 8.08 -0.23 -23.76
CA PRO A 54 7.08 0.69 -23.24
C PRO A 54 6.55 1.59 -24.37
N SER A 55 5.25 1.47 -24.66
CA SER A 55 4.55 2.45 -25.50
C SER A 55 4.31 3.74 -24.70
N SER A 56 4.07 4.85 -25.39
CA SER A 56 3.77 6.15 -24.75
C SER A 56 2.49 6.14 -23.90
N LYS A 57 1.65 5.11 -24.09
CA LYS A 57 0.45 4.86 -23.28
C LYS A 57 0.36 3.39 -22.93
N LEU A 58 -0.19 3.12 -21.74
CA LEU A 58 -0.59 1.78 -21.35
C LEU A 58 -1.77 1.36 -22.22
N ASP A 59 -1.62 0.31 -23.03
CA ASP A 59 -2.73 -0.22 -23.80
C ASP A 59 -3.78 -0.88 -22.88
N ALA A 60 -5.01 -1.03 -23.38
CA ALA A 60 -6.14 -1.51 -22.58
C ALA A 60 -5.91 -2.90 -21.96
N LYS A 61 -5.13 -3.79 -22.63
CA LYS A 61 -4.84 -5.12 -22.07
C LYS A 61 -3.90 -5.02 -20.89
N LYS A 62 -2.86 -4.18 -20.98
CA LYS A 62 -1.93 -3.93 -19.86
C LYS A 62 -2.63 -3.24 -18.69
N ALA A 63 -3.50 -2.27 -18.95
CA ALA A 63 -4.30 -1.60 -17.92
C ALA A 63 -5.18 -2.60 -17.15
N ASN A 64 -5.96 -3.41 -17.86
CA ASN A 64 -6.79 -4.45 -17.25
C ASN A 64 -5.96 -5.51 -16.52
N CYS A 65 -4.77 -5.87 -17.04
CA CYS A 65 -3.88 -6.80 -16.35
C CYS A 65 -3.41 -6.23 -15.00
N ILE A 66 -3.00 -4.96 -14.94
CA ILE A 66 -2.51 -4.33 -13.70
C ILE A 66 -3.63 -4.24 -12.66
N GLU A 67 -4.86 -3.89 -13.06
CA GLU A 67 -6.04 -3.89 -12.20
C GLU A 67 -6.27 -5.27 -11.57
N ASN A 68 -6.38 -6.31 -12.41
CA ASN A 68 -6.55 -7.68 -11.95
C ASN A 68 -5.37 -8.17 -11.08
N CYS A 69 -4.13 -7.84 -11.45
CA CYS A 69 -2.95 -8.19 -10.67
C CYS A 69 -3.00 -7.62 -9.25
N THR A 70 -3.38 -6.35 -9.14
CA THR A 70 -3.48 -5.64 -7.85
C THR A 70 -4.55 -6.26 -6.96
N GLU A 71 -5.75 -6.48 -7.50
CA GLU A 71 -6.86 -7.13 -6.78
C GLU A 71 -6.47 -8.52 -6.29
N ARG A 72 -5.93 -9.39 -7.16
CA ARG A 72 -5.56 -10.75 -6.79
C ARG A 72 -4.44 -10.79 -5.76
N TYR A 73 -3.48 -9.86 -5.82
CA TYR A 73 -2.43 -9.78 -4.82
C TYR A 73 -3.01 -9.46 -3.43
N LEU A 74 -3.93 -8.50 -3.35
CA LEU A 74 -4.57 -8.11 -2.10
C LEU A 74 -5.45 -9.23 -1.54
N ASP A 75 -6.26 -9.89 -2.38
CA ASP A 75 -7.09 -11.03 -2.01
C ASP A 75 -6.26 -12.14 -1.35
N VAL A 76 -5.19 -12.56 -2.03
CA VAL A 76 -4.30 -13.63 -1.54
C VAL A 76 -3.58 -13.18 -0.27
N SER A 77 -3.12 -11.93 -0.20
CA SER A 77 -2.47 -11.39 1.00
C SER A 77 -3.41 -11.38 2.21
N MET A 78 -4.69 -11.05 2.03
CA MET A 78 -5.71 -11.13 3.08
C MET A 78 -5.99 -12.58 3.50
N LEU A 79 -6.15 -13.47 2.53
CA LEU A 79 -6.38 -14.89 2.76
C LEU A 79 -5.23 -15.51 3.57
N LEU A 80 -3.99 -15.27 3.16
CA LEU A 80 -2.80 -15.78 3.86
C LEU A 80 -2.74 -15.25 5.30
N ARG A 81 -2.94 -13.95 5.51
CA ARG A 81 -2.98 -13.36 6.86
C ARG A 81 -4.04 -14.03 7.75
N SER A 82 -5.25 -14.22 7.24
CA SER A 82 -6.33 -14.89 7.98
C SER A 82 -5.97 -16.33 8.35
N ARG A 83 -5.37 -17.08 7.41
CA ARG A 83 -4.92 -18.45 7.66
C ARG A 83 -3.81 -18.51 8.70
N PHE A 84 -2.82 -17.63 8.62
CA PHE A 84 -1.75 -17.56 9.63
C PHE A 84 -2.30 -17.22 11.02
N GLN A 85 -3.19 -16.23 11.13
CA GLN A 85 -3.85 -15.90 12.40
C GLN A 85 -4.62 -17.08 12.99
N SER A 86 -5.37 -17.82 12.15
CA SER A 86 -6.09 -19.02 12.59
C SER A 86 -5.14 -20.14 13.03
N MET A 87 -3.99 -20.31 12.39
CA MET A 87 -3.00 -21.31 12.81
C MET A 87 -2.34 -20.91 14.14
N LEU A 88 -1.97 -19.64 14.30
CA LEU A 88 -1.36 -19.12 15.54
C LEU A 88 -2.31 -19.25 16.74
N SER A 89 -3.60 -18.96 16.58
CA SER A 89 -4.57 -19.11 17.68
C SER A 89 -4.79 -20.57 18.10
N ASN A 90 -4.57 -21.53 17.21
CA ASN A 90 -4.62 -22.95 17.53
C ASN A 90 -3.37 -23.44 18.27
N LEU A 91 -2.21 -22.80 18.07
CA LEU A 91 -0.96 -23.13 18.78
C LEU A 91 -0.90 -22.57 20.20
N GLN A 92 -1.74 -21.57 20.52
CA GLN A 92 -1.86 -20.99 21.86
C GLN A 92 -2.87 -21.74 22.76
N ARG A 93 -3.41 -22.86 22.28
CA ARG A 93 -4.25 -23.80 23.05
C ARG A 93 -3.43 -25.02 23.44
#